data_AF-A0A3C1GPJ8-F1
#
_entry.id   AF-A0A3C1GPJ8-F1
#
_cell.length_a   1.000
_cell.length_b   1.000
_cell.length_c   1.000
_cell.angle_alpha   90.00
_cell.angle_beta   90.00
_cell.angle_gamma   90.00
#
_symmetry.space_group_name_H-M   'P 1'
#
loop_
_entity.id
_entity.type
_entity.pdbx_description
1 polymer ?
#
loop_
_entity_poly.entity_id
_entity_poly.type
_entity_poly.pdbx_seq_one_letter_code
_entity_poly.pdbx_strand_id
1 'polypeptide(L)'
;QGYKPPAYWEKIQGFNSLDIPVIANGEIWNTEEAKLCIRQSGTSHLMLGRGAVTRPDLIVQVDKIDVANDESLITSTLLWSDLITHQIRFLQGEAKNDVVLVGRYKQWLGMLTKGYMEAQSLWNKIKRQKDKAAIIAALQASR
;
A
#
# COMPACT_ATOMS: atom_id res chain seq x y z
N GLN A 1 -17.02 1.02 14.63
CA GLN A 1 -15.83 1.86 14.84
C GLN A 1 -15.27 2.14 13.46
N GLY A 2 -15.08 3.39 13.05
CA GLY A 2 -14.57 3.70 11.71
C GLY A 2 -13.11 3.27 11.55
N TYR A 3 -12.28 4.09 10.92
CA TYR A 3 -10.86 3.78 10.72
C TYR A 3 -9.98 4.07 11.95
N LYS A 4 -10.51 3.89 13.17
CA LYS A 4 -9.77 4.16 14.40
C LYS A 4 -9.09 2.87 14.88
N PRO A 5 -7.75 2.84 15.02
CA PRO A 5 -7.03 1.68 15.53
C PRO A 5 -7.32 1.42 17.03
N PRO A 6 -7.03 0.20 17.54
CA PRO A 6 -6.52 -0.96 16.80
C PRO A 6 -7.63 -1.73 16.06
N ALA A 7 -7.24 -2.61 15.13
CA ALA A 7 -8.12 -3.68 14.68
C ALA A 7 -8.14 -4.79 15.76
N TYR A 8 -9.32 -5.34 16.03
CA TYR A 8 -9.52 -6.40 17.04
C TYR A 8 -9.58 -7.77 16.36
N TRP A 9 -8.42 -8.25 15.88
CA TRP A 9 -8.33 -9.47 15.09
C TRP A 9 -8.74 -10.73 15.86
N GLU A 10 -8.59 -10.74 17.18
CA GLU A 10 -9.00 -11.85 18.05
C GLU A 10 -10.50 -12.15 17.96
N LYS A 11 -11.32 -11.14 17.61
CA LYS A 11 -12.76 -11.32 17.42
C LYS A 11 -13.11 -12.12 16.17
N ILE A 12 -12.15 -12.30 15.26
CA ILE A 12 -12.34 -13.06 14.02
C ILE A 12 -12.25 -14.57 14.29
N GLN A 13 -11.48 -14.99 15.30
CA GLN A 13 -11.13 -16.39 15.54
C GLN A 13 -12.33 -17.33 15.63
N GLY A 14 -13.42 -16.89 16.26
CA GLY A 14 -14.63 -17.71 16.43
C GLY A 14 -15.36 -18.02 15.13
N PHE A 15 -15.10 -17.29 14.03
CA PHE A 15 -15.74 -17.53 12.74
C PHE A 15 -15.05 -18.61 11.91
N ASN A 16 -13.83 -19.03 12.27
CA ASN A 16 -13.11 -20.07 11.54
C ASN A 16 -13.74 -21.47 11.65
N SER A 17 -14.77 -21.64 12.49
CA SER A 17 -15.55 -22.89 12.58
C SER A 17 -16.63 -23.01 11.50
N LEU A 18 -16.84 -21.98 10.68
CA LEU A 18 -17.78 -22.00 9.56
C LEU A 18 -17.17 -22.75 8.37
N ASP A 19 -17.99 -23.39 7.54
CA ASP A 19 -17.54 -24.11 6.34
C ASP A 19 -17.11 -23.19 5.17
N ILE A 20 -16.95 -21.89 5.43
CA ILE A 20 -16.55 -20.88 4.44
C ILE A 20 -15.22 -20.23 4.84
N PRO A 21 -14.36 -19.87 3.87
CA PRO A 21 -13.11 -19.19 4.18
C PRO A 21 -13.34 -17.83 4.85
N VAL A 22 -12.65 -17.61 5.97
CA VAL A 22 -12.67 -16.34 6.69
C VAL A 22 -11.41 -15.54 6.32
N ILE A 23 -11.59 -14.29 5.89
CA ILE A 23 -10.52 -13.38 5.50
C ILE A 23 -10.39 -12.28 6.56
N ALA A 24 -9.23 -12.18 7.20
CA ALA A 24 -8.96 -11.12 8.16
C ALA A 24 -8.56 -9.82 7.46
N ASN A 25 -9.04 -8.68 7.97
CA ASN A 25 -8.80 -7.36 7.39
C ASN A 25 -8.59 -6.29 8.47
N GLY A 26 -7.93 -5.21 8.08
CA GLY A 26 -7.82 -3.97 8.85
C GLY A 26 -6.48 -3.83 9.58
N GLU A 27 -5.92 -2.61 9.55
CA GLU A 27 -4.69 -2.23 10.25
C GLU A 27 -3.47 -3.12 10.03
N ILE A 28 -3.33 -3.68 8.82
CA ILE A 28 -2.11 -4.39 8.38
C ILE A 28 -1.29 -3.42 7.51
N TRP A 29 -0.18 -2.93 8.06
CA TRP A 29 0.73 -1.94 7.45
C TRP A 29 2.14 -2.49 7.21
N ASN A 30 2.52 -3.58 7.87
CA ASN A 30 3.81 -4.25 7.70
C ASN A 30 3.66 -5.77 7.92
N THR A 31 4.74 -6.52 7.66
CA THR A 31 4.79 -7.98 7.80
C THR A 31 4.57 -8.46 9.23
N GLU A 32 5.03 -7.72 10.24
CA GLU A 32 4.85 -8.09 11.64
C GLU A 32 3.38 -7.99 12.07
N GLU A 33 2.69 -6.94 11.61
CA GLU A 33 1.24 -6.81 11.79
C GLU A 33 0.46 -7.88 11.03
N ALA A 34 0.91 -8.29 9.83
CA ALA A 34 0.32 -9.41 9.11
C ALA A 34 0.46 -10.73 9.89
N LYS A 35 1.66 -11.04 10.40
CA LYS A 35 1.92 -12.21 11.27
C LYS A 35 1.05 -12.17 12.52
N LEU A 36 0.92 -10.99 13.15
CA LEU A 36 0.10 -10.82 14.34
C LEU A 36 -1.39 -11.01 14.02
N CYS A 37 -1.85 -10.49 12.89
CA CYS A 37 -3.22 -10.68 12.40
C CYS A 37 -3.52 -12.16 12.18
N ILE A 38 -2.65 -12.91 11.52
CA ILE A 38 -2.80 -14.37 11.34
C ILE A 38 -2.90 -15.08 12.69
N ARG A 39 -1.98 -14.78 13.63
CA ARG A 39 -1.99 -15.39 14.97
C ARG A 39 -3.27 -15.10 15.75
N GLN A 40 -3.76 -13.85 15.73
CA GLN A 40 -4.93 -13.44 16.51
C GLN A 40 -6.24 -13.87 15.85
N SER A 41 -6.34 -13.75 14.54
CA SER A 41 -7.55 -14.11 13.79
C SER A 41 -7.70 -15.61 13.56
N GLY A 42 -6.63 -16.39 13.66
CA GLY A 42 -6.63 -17.83 13.42
C GLY A 42 -6.83 -18.23 11.95
N THR A 43 -6.73 -17.28 11.00
CA THR A 43 -6.79 -17.54 9.56
C THR A 43 -5.51 -17.06 8.87
N SER A 44 -5.05 -17.79 7.85
CA SER A 44 -3.95 -17.37 6.98
C SER A 44 -4.40 -16.42 5.86
N HIS A 45 -5.72 -16.27 5.66
CA HIS A 45 -6.25 -15.42 4.60
C HIS A 45 -6.34 -13.97 5.05
N LEU A 46 -5.59 -13.08 4.39
CA LEU A 46 -5.54 -11.65 4.68
C LEU A 46 -6.08 -10.81 3.52
N MET A 47 -6.78 -9.72 3.85
CA MET A 47 -7.10 -8.66 2.91
C MET A 47 -6.30 -7.40 3.26
N LEU A 48 -5.46 -6.95 2.34
CA LEU A 48 -4.67 -5.72 2.49
C LEU A 48 -5.39 -4.54 1.83
N GLY A 49 -5.46 -3.42 2.55
CA GLY A 49 -6.07 -2.18 2.05
C GLY A 49 -5.04 -1.06 1.98
N ARG A 50 -5.13 -0.12 2.92
CA ARG A 50 -4.29 1.09 2.92
C ARG A 50 -2.80 0.80 3.06
N GLY A 51 -2.41 -0.24 3.78
CA GLY A 51 -1.01 -0.68 3.90
C GLY A 51 -0.39 -0.93 2.52
N ALA A 52 -1.06 -1.71 1.68
CA ALA A 52 -0.61 -2.01 0.31
C ALA A 52 -0.60 -0.77 -0.60
N VAL A 53 -1.50 0.21 -0.39
CA VAL A 53 -1.46 1.45 -1.18
C VAL A 53 -0.30 2.36 -0.76
N THR A 54 0.06 2.36 0.53
CA THR A 54 1.19 3.12 1.09
C THR A 54 2.55 2.47 0.80
N ARG A 55 2.62 1.13 0.81
CA ARG A 55 3.78 0.29 0.48
C ARG A 55 3.34 -0.85 -0.45
N PRO A 56 3.42 -0.67 -1.79
CA PRO A 56 2.97 -1.69 -2.75
C PRO A 56 3.68 -3.03 -2.62
N ASP A 57 4.93 -3.03 -2.14
CA ASP A 57 5.70 -4.23 -1.85
C ASP A 57 5.21 -5.03 -0.65
N LEU A 58 4.35 -4.46 0.20
CA LEU A 58 3.75 -5.17 1.33
C LEU A 58 3.08 -6.47 0.88
N ILE A 59 2.48 -6.50 -0.32
CA ILE A 59 1.81 -7.69 -0.85
C ILE A 59 2.81 -8.86 -0.97
N VAL A 60 3.94 -8.63 -1.65
CA VAL A 60 4.98 -9.65 -1.84
C VAL A 60 5.65 -10.01 -0.51
N GLN A 61 5.84 -9.04 0.38
CA GLN A 61 6.42 -9.28 1.69
C GLN A 61 5.51 -10.17 2.56
N VAL A 62 4.18 -9.98 2.50
CA VAL A 62 3.20 -10.79 3.23
C VAL A 62 3.07 -12.18 2.62
N ASP A 63 3.05 -12.30 1.30
CA ASP A 63 2.96 -13.60 0.59
C ASP A 63 4.13 -14.54 0.92
N LYS A 64 5.29 -13.99 1.25
CA LYS A 64 6.50 -14.74 1.61
C LYS A 64 6.57 -15.21 3.07
N ILE A 65 5.59 -14.87 3.92
CA ILE A 65 5.62 -15.21 5.36
C ILE A 65 5.76 -16.73 5.58
N ASP A 66 5.11 -17.56 4.76
CA ASP A 66 5.14 -19.03 4.90
C ASP A 66 6.36 -19.69 4.23
N VAL A 67 7.04 -19.00 3.32
CA VAL A 67 8.21 -19.51 2.58
C VAL A 67 9.51 -19.20 3.34
N ALA A 68 9.50 -18.17 4.19
CA ALA A 68 10.67 -17.66 4.87
C ALA A 68 10.92 -18.31 6.24
N ASN A 69 11.37 -19.57 6.24
CA ASN A 69 12.37 -20.03 7.24
C ASN A 69 13.79 -19.56 6.88
N ASP A 70 13.92 -18.81 5.78
CA ASP A 70 15.16 -18.21 5.30
C ASP A 70 15.00 -16.68 5.27
N GLU A 71 15.54 -16.01 6.29
CA GLU A 71 15.50 -14.54 6.45
C GLU A 71 16.12 -13.79 5.25
N SER A 72 16.93 -14.48 4.42
CA SER A 72 17.57 -13.90 3.24
C SER A 72 16.61 -13.56 2.09
N LEU A 73 15.35 -14.05 2.12
CA LEU A 73 14.36 -13.87 1.04
C LEU A 73 13.36 -12.73 1.24
N ILE A 74 13.39 -12.06 2.41
CA ILE A 74 12.39 -11.06 2.85
C ILE A 74 12.63 -9.65 2.26
N THR A 75 13.70 -9.42 1.49
CA THR A 75 14.02 -8.07 0.99
C THR A 75 13.56 -7.82 -0.44
N SER A 76 12.28 -8.05 -0.74
CA SER A 76 11.66 -7.49 -1.95
C SER A 76 11.21 -6.04 -1.71
N THR A 77 12.15 -5.21 -1.25
CA THR A 77 11.89 -3.79 -1.01
C THR A 77 11.71 -3.10 -2.36
N LEU A 78 10.53 -2.53 -2.60
CA LEU A 78 10.30 -1.69 -3.78
C LEU A 78 10.83 -0.30 -3.50
N LEU A 79 11.87 0.11 -4.23
CA LEU A 79 12.46 1.44 -4.09
C LEU A 79 11.58 2.49 -4.76
N TRP A 80 11.74 3.75 -4.37
CA TRP A 80 11.02 4.86 -5.00
C TRP A 80 11.30 4.94 -6.50
N SER A 81 12.56 4.75 -6.89
CA SER A 81 13.01 4.74 -8.29
C SER A 81 12.23 3.74 -9.16
N ASP A 82 11.93 2.56 -8.61
CA ASP A 82 11.20 1.51 -9.30
C ASP A 82 9.73 1.91 -9.50
N LEU A 83 9.17 2.63 -8.54
CA LEU A 83 7.78 3.08 -8.55
C LEU A 83 7.54 4.26 -9.52
N ILE A 84 8.57 5.04 -9.87
CA ILE A 84 8.43 6.21 -10.76
C ILE A 84 7.80 5.83 -12.10
N THR A 85 8.24 4.73 -12.72
CA THR A 85 7.70 4.29 -14.01
C THR A 85 6.22 3.93 -13.91
N HIS A 86 5.81 3.27 -12.81
CA HIS A 86 4.41 2.93 -12.56
C HIS A 86 3.54 4.16 -12.31
N GLN A 87 4.06 5.16 -11.59
CA GLN A 87 3.38 6.43 -11.35
C GLN A 87 3.19 7.24 -12.64
N ILE A 88 4.19 7.28 -13.53
CA ILE A 88 4.06 7.92 -14.85
C ILE A 88 3.02 7.20 -15.69
N ARG A 89 3.04 5.86 -15.71
CA ARG A 89 2.04 5.06 -16.43
C ARG A 89 0.62 5.35 -15.93
N PHE A 90 0.43 5.50 -14.62
CA PHE A 90 -0.86 5.92 -14.05
C PHE A 90 -1.28 7.29 -14.61
N LEU A 91 -0.39 8.27 -14.64
CA LEU A 91 -0.64 9.62 -15.17
C LEU A 91 -0.82 9.67 -16.70
N GLN A 92 -0.50 8.60 -17.41
CA GLN A 92 -0.73 8.43 -18.85
C GLN A 92 -1.98 7.58 -19.15
N GLY A 93 -2.64 7.06 -18.11
CA GLY A 93 -3.85 6.25 -18.24
C GLY A 93 -5.07 7.04 -18.67
N GLU A 94 -6.13 6.32 -19.01
CA GLU A 94 -7.40 6.90 -19.43
C GLU A 94 -8.17 7.48 -18.24
N ALA A 95 -8.74 8.67 -18.45
CA ALA A 95 -9.67 9.31 -17.52
C ALA A 95 -10.59 10.26 -18.28
N LYS A 96 -11.68 10.68 -17.64
CA LYS A 96 -12.61 11.67 -18.20
C LYS A 96 -11.91 12.98 -18.61
N ASN A 97 -10.92 13.42 -17.82
CA ASN A 97 -10.04 14.55 -18.11
C ASN A 97 -8.84 14.55 -17.14
N ASP A 98 -7.87 15.41 -17.42
CA ASP A 98 -6.65 15.57 -16.63
C ASP A 98 -6.90 15.98 -15.18
N VAL A 99 -7.95 16.75 -14.90
CA VAL A 99 -8.28 17.18 -13.53
C VAL A 99 -8.63 15.98 -12.65
N VAL A 100 -9.45 15.06 -13.17
CA VAL A 100 -9.82 13.83 -12.46
C VAL A 100 -8.60 12.94 -12.26
N LEU A 101 -7.78 12.77 -13.30
CA LEU A 101 -6.60 11.92 -13.26
C LEU A 101 -5.57 12.44 -12.24
N VAL A 102 -5.24 13.73 -12.30
CA VAL A 102 -4.34 14.39 -11.35
C VAL A 102 -4.87 14.33 -9.93
N GLY A 103 -6.19 14.47 -9.74
CA GLY A 103 -6.83 14.33 -8.44
C GLY A 103 -6.62 12.93 -7.83
N ARG A 104 -6.82 11.87 -8.62
CA ARG A 104 -6.59 10.48 -8.19
C ARG A 104 -5.12 10.18 -7.95
N TYR A 105 -4.24 10.67 -8.82
CA TYR A 105 -2.80 10.53 -8.62
C TYR A 105 -2.36 11.19 -7.32
N LYS A 106 -2.83 12.41 -7.03
CA LYS A 106 -2.51 13.10 -5.76
C LYS A 106 -3.08 12.39 -4.54
N GLN A 107 -4.27 11.80 -4.65
CA GLN A 107 -4.81 10.96 -3.58
C GLN A 107 -3.85 9.80 -3.27
N TRP A 108 -3.35 9.12 -4.31
CA TRP A 108 -2.39 8.04 -4.15
C TRP A 108 -1.04 8.52 -3.61
N LEU A 109 -0.46 9.60 -4.19
CA LEU A 109 0.80 10.18 -3.72
C LEU A 109 0.72 10.60 -2.25
N GLY A 110 -0.41 11.16 -1.82
CA GLY A 110 -0.65 11.50 -0.42
C GLY A 110 -0.64 10.28 0.51
N MET A 111 -1.02 9.10 0.04
CA MET A 111 -0.90 7.85 0.82
C MET A 111 0.53 7.31 0.83
N LEU A 112 1.28 7.48 -0.28
CA LEU A 112 2.68 7.07 -0.40
C LEU A 112 3.61 7.85 0.54
N THR A 113 3.25 9.07 0.97
CA THR A 113 4.11 9.85 1.89
C THR A 113 4.36 9.17 3.23
N LYS A 114 3.52 8.22 3.63
CA LYS A 114 3.72 7.40 4.83
C LYS A 114 4.70 6.24 4.63
N GLY A 115 4.98 5.87 3.38
CA GLY A 115 5.82 4.73 3.02
C GLY A 115 7.12 5.09 2.30
N TYR A 116 7.24 6.31 1.79
CA TYR A 116 8.40 6.80 1.03
C TYR A 116 8.73 8.25 1.41
N MET A 117 9.99 8.53 1.75
CA MET A 117 10.43 9.90 2.06
C MET A 117 10.42 10.79 0.81
N GLU A 118 10.74 10.21 -0.33
CA GLU A 118 10.74 10.83 -1.64
C GLU A 118 9.34 11.28 -2.04
N ALA A 119 8.30 10.49 -1.69
CA ALA A 119 6.91 10.88 -1.88
C ALA A 119 6.54 12.12 -1.07
N GLN A 120 7.04 12.26 0.17
CA GLN A 120 6.82 13.44 1.00
C GLN A 120 7.45 14.70 0.37
N SER A 121 8.68 14.57 -0.15
CA SER A 121 9.37 15.64 -0.88
C SER A 121 8.64 16.04 -2.15
N LEU A 122 8.24 15.06 -2.98
CA LEU A 122 7.48 15.30 -4.20
C LEU A 122 6.11 15.93 -3.89
N TRP A 123 5.38 15.40 -2.89
CA TRP A 123 4.09 15.94 -2.46
C TRP A 123 4.18 17.43 -2.10
N ASN A 124 5.19 17.81 -1.31
CA ASN A 124 5.39 19.20 -0.93
C ASN A 124 5.64 20.12 -2.14
N LYS A 125 6.33 19.61 -3.17
CA LYS A 125 6.58 20.32 -4.43
C LYS A 125 5.32 20.45 -5.30
N ILE A 126 4.51 19.40 -5.42
CA ILE A 126 3.43 19.34 -6.42
C ILE A 126 2.01 19.46 -5.88
N LYS A 127 1.78 19.51 -4.55
CA LYS A 127 0.43 19.54 -3.96
C LYS A 127 -0.49 20.62 -4.53
N ARG A 128 0.07 21.78 -4.94
CA ARG A 128 -0.67 22.88 -5.60
C ARG A 128 -0.60 22.88 -7.14
N GLN A 129 0.28 22.08 -7.76
CA GLN A 129 0.43 22.01 -9.21
C GLN A 129 -0.78 21.33 -9.85
N LYS A 130 -1.34 21.89 -10.92
CA LYS A 130 -2.49 21.32 -11.65
C LYS A 130 -2.10 20.76 -13.01
N ASP A 131 -1.01 21.27 -13.59
CA ASP A 131 -0.54 20.85 -14.90
C ASP A 131 0.05 19.43 -14.85
N LYS A 132 -0.48 18.54 -15.69
CA LYS A 132 -0.09 17.13 -15.73
C LYS A 132 1.36 16.96 -16.18
N ALA A 133 1.79 17.72 -17.20
CA ALA A 133 3.16 17.61 -17.72
C ALA A 133 4.20 18.05 -16.68
N ALA A 134 3.92 19.14 -15.94
CA ALA A 134 4.77 19.62 -14.84
C ALA A 134 4.83 18.62 -13.68
N ILE A 135 3.74 17.90 -13.38
CA ILE A 135 3.74 16.82 -12.39
C ILE A 135 4.64 15.66 -12.83
N ILE A 136 4.49 15.22 -14.09
CA ILE A 136 5.32 14.14 -14.65
C ILE A 136 6.81 14.53 -14.63
N ALA A 137 7.15 15.76 -15.04
CA ALA A 137 8.52 16.25 -15.00
C ALA A 137 9.10 16.30 -13.57
N ALA A 138 8.30 16.75 -12.59
CA ALA A 138 8.71 16.77 -11.19
C ALA A 138 8.94 15.35 -10.62
N LEU A 139 8.10 14.39 -11.01
CA LEU A 139 8.24 12.98 -10.64
C LEU A 139 9.49 12.35 -11.27
N GLN A 140 9.78 12.61 -12.55
CA GLN A 140 11.01 12.15 -13.21
C GLN A 140 12.27 12.68 -12.54
N ALA A 141 12.23 13.93 -12.06
CA ALA A 141 13.31 14.56 -11.32
C ALA A 141 13.42 14.12 -9.84
N SER A 142 12.52 13.25 -9.37
CA SER A 142 12.52 12.71 -8.00
C SER A 142 13.18 11.32 -7.89
N ARG A 143 13.92 10.91 -8.93
CA ARG A 143 14.74 9.69 -8.91
C ARG A 143 15.79 9.73 -7.82
#